data_AF-J8GUJ1-F1
#
_entry.id   AF-J8GUJ1-F1
#
_cell.length_a   1.000
_cell.length_b   1.000
_cell.length_c   1.000
_cell.angle_alpha   90.00
_cell.angle_beta   90.00
_cell.angle_gamma   90.00
#
_symmetry.space_group_name_H-M   'P 1'
#
loop_
_entity.id
_entity.type
_entity.pdbx_description
1 polymer ?
#
loop_
_entity_poly.entity_id
_entity_poly.type
_entity_poly.pdbx_seq_one_letter_code
_entity_poly.pdbx_strand_id
1 'polypeptide(L)' 'MHKFVVTYEIPPMIGELTVDIKAKDEDEALYIARCFLPRAATVRGAKSKYYTI' A
#
# COMPACT_ATOMS: atom_id res chain seq x y z
N MET A 1 -12.83 -5.69 -5.04
CA MET A 1 -11.77 -5.72 -4.01
C MET A 1 -10.48 -5.82 -4.78
N HIS A 2 -9.62 -4.79 -4.69
CA HIS A 2 -8.35 -4.75 -5.41
C HIS A 2 -7.23 -4.95 -4.40
N LYS A 3 -6.38 -5.94 -4.66
CA LYS A 3 -5.20 -6.18 -3.84
C LYS A 3 -4.11 -5.24 -4.29
N PHE A 4 -3.62 -4.41 -3.37
CA PHE A 4 -2.48 -3.56 -3.61
C PHE A 4 -1.30 -4.07 -2.79
N VAL A 5 -0.12 -4.06 -3.40
CA VAL A 5 1.14 -4.26 -2.69
C VAL A 5 1.70 -2.88 -2.38
N VAL A 6 1.79 -2.56 -1.09
CA VAL A 6 2.29 -1.28 -0.60
C VAL A 6 3.70 -1.51 -0.06
N THR A 7 4.67 -0.79 -0.64
CA THR A 7 6.04 -0.77 -0.10
C THR A 7 6.14 0.37 0.91
N TYR A 8 6.53 0.04 2.13
CA TYR A 8 6.71 1.00 3.21
C TYR A 8 8.10 0.91 3.83
N GLU A 9 8.58 2.03 4.35
CA GLU A 9 9.87 2.13 5.03
C GLU A 9 9.66 2.72 6.42
N ILE A 10 10.09 1.99 7.46
CA ILE A 10 10.20 2.48 8.84
C ILE A 10 11.67 2.35 9.19
N PRO A 11 12.48 3.43 9.15
CA PRO A 11 13.92 3.33 9.32
C PRO A 11 14.31 2.51 10.56
N PRO A 12 15.17 1.48 10.44
CA PRO A 12 15.95 1.06 9.26
C PRO A 12 15.32 -0.05 8.39
N MET A 13 14.06 -0.43 8.61
CA MET A 13 13.38 -1.54 7.94
C MET A 13 12.57 -1.11 6.71
N ILE A 14 12.68 -1.89 5.63
CA ILE A 14 11.83 -1.78 4.44
C ILE A 14 10.95 -3.03 4.39
N GLY A 15 9.64 -2.85 4.24
CA GLY A 15 8.66 -3.92 4.20
C GLY A 15 7.69 -3.77 3.05
N GLU A 16 7.11 -4.89 2.65
CA GLU A 16 6.00 -4.94 1.71
C GLU A 16 4.75 -5.43 2.44
N LEU A 17 3.64 -4.71 2.29
CA LEU A 17 2.35 -5.07 2.84
C LEU A 17 1.37 -5.31 1.70
N THR A 18 0.83 -6.51 1.60
CA THR A 18 -0.30 -6.76 0.70
C THR A 18 -1.58 -6.41 1.43
N VAL A 19 -2.31 -5.42 0.92
CA VAL A 19 -3.54 -4.90 1.49
C VAL A 19 -4.67 -5.10 0.49
N ASP A 20 -5.79 -5.60 0.97
CA ASP A 20 -7.01 -5.68 0.17
C ASP A 20 -7.82 -4.41 0.43
N ILE A 21 -7.70 -3.43 -0.47
CA ILE A 21 -8.30 -2.12 -0.32
C ILE A 21 -9.37 -1.95 -1.39
N LYS A 22 -10.53 -1.44 -0.99
CA LYS A 22 -11.52 -0.93 -1.93
C LYS A 22 -11.15 0.49 -2.33
N ALA A 23 -10.17 0.62 -3.21
CA ALA A 23 -9.78 1.89 -3.83
C ALA A 23 -10.23 1.89 -5.30
N LYS A 24 -10.58 3.07 -5.80
CA LYS A 24 -10.97 3.32 -7.18
C LYS A 24 -9.74 3.44 -8.09
N ASP A 25 -8.65 4.00 -7.55
CA ASP A 25 -7.39 4.30 -8.25
C ASP A 25 -6.17 4.07 -7.33
N GLU A 26 -4.96 4.03 -7.90
CA GLU A 26 -3.72 3.79 -7.15
C GLU A 26 -3.41 4.91 -6.12
N ASP A 27 -3.74 6.16 -6.43
CA ASP A 27 -3.59 7.29 -5.50
C ASP A 27 -4.49 7.17 -4.27
N GLU A 28 -5.73 6.72 -4.46
CA GLU A 28 -6.66 6.47 -3.34
C GLU A 28 -6.16 5.30 -2.49
N ALA A 29 -5.64 4.24 -3.13
CA ALA A 29 -5.01 3.13 -2.43
C ALA A 29 -3.78 3.58 -1.61
N LEU A 30 -2.95 4.46 -2.17
CA LEU A 30 -1.78 5.03 -1.50
C LEU A 30 -2.18 5.88 -0.28
N TYR A 31 -3.21 6.72 -0.44
CA TYR A 31 -3.73 7.55 0.66
C TYR A 31 -4.27 6.68 1.80
N ILE A 32 -5.09 5.69 1.47
CA ILE A 32 -5.64 4.76 2.46
C ILE A 32 -4.51 3.99 3.16
N ALA A 33 -3.54 3.48 2.41
CA ALA A 33 -2.41 2.75 2.96
C ALA A 33 -1.55 3.61 3.91
N ARG A 34 -1.36 4.90 3.60
CA ARG A 34 -0.70 5.87 4.50
C ARG A 34 -1.46 6.07 5.80
N CYS A 35 -2.80 6.04 5.78
CA CYS A 35 -3.61 6.16 7.00
C CYS A 35 -3.52 4.92 7.91
N PHE A 36 -3.30 3.73 7.34
CA PHE A 36 -3.18 2.49 8.12
C PHE A 36 -1.78 2.24 8.69
N LEU A 37 -0.74 2.84 8.09
CA LEU A 37 0.62 2.65 8.53
C LEU A 37 1.00 3.60 9.68
N PRO A 38 1.99 3.22 10.52
CA PRO A 38 2.50 4.09 11.57
C PRO A 38 2.96 5.43 11.00
N ARG A 39 2.84 6.52 11.76
CA ARG A 39 3.26 7.86 11.32
C ARG A 39 4.75 7.96 10.95
N ALA A 40 5.56 7.03 11.47
CA ALA A 40 6.98 6.88 11.14
C ALA A 40 7.24 6.09 9.84
N ALA A 41 6.21 5.49 9.24
CA ALA A 41 6.30 4.73 8.02
C ALA A 41 6.14 5.66 6.81
N THR A 42 7.09 5.60 5.88
CA THR A 42 7.00 6.27 4.59
C THR A 42 6.50 5.28 3.56
N VAL A 43 5.32 5.54 2.99
CA VAL A 43 4.81 4.76 1.85
C VAL A 43 5.53 5.21 0.58
N ARG A 44 6.33 4.32 -0.01
CA ARG A 44 7.11 4.57 -1.22
C ARG A 44 6.34 4.32 -2.50
N GLY A 45 5.31 3.48 -2.45
CA GLY A 45 4.43 3.22 -3.58
C GLY A 45 3.38 2.16 -3.28
N ALA A 46 2.32 2.17 -4.08
CA ALA A 46 1.31 1.13 -4.13
C ALA A 46 1.29 0.59 -5.57
N LYS A 47 1.38 -0.73 -5.73
CA LYS A 47 1.19 -1.40 -7.02
C LYS A 47 -0.06 -2.25 -6.97
N SER A 48 -0.98 -2.04 -7.90
CA SER A 48 -2.13 -2.93 -8.05
C SER A 48 -1.66 -4.33 -8.47
N LYS A 49 -1.95 -5.34 -7.65
CA LYS A 49 -1.87 -6.74 -8.07
C LYS A 49 -3.22 -7.11 -8.65
N TYR A 50 -3.38 -6.89 -9.95
CA TYR A 50 -4.45 -7.53 -10.70
C TYR A 50 -4.18 -9.03 -10.69
N TYR A 51 -4.95 -9.79 -9.91
CA TYR A 51 -5.12 -11.22 -10.18
C TYR A 51 -5.89 -11.30 -11.50
N THR A 52 -5.17 -11.38 -12.62
CA THR A 52 -5.73 -11.95 -13.84
C THR A 52 -6.07 -13.40 -13.51
N ILE A 53 -7.36 -13.71 -13.54
CA ILE A 53 -7.92 -15.06 -13.39
C ILE A 53 -7.47 -15.92 -14.55
#